data_AF-A0A0M3V532-F1
#
_entry.id   AF-A0A0M3V532-F1
#
_cell.length_a   1.000
_cell.length_b   1.000
_cell.length_c   1.000
_cell.angle_alpha   90.00
_cell.angle_beta   90.00
_cell.angle_gamma   90.00
#
_symmetry.space_group_name_H-M   'P 1'
#
loop_
_entity.id
_entity.type
_entity.pdbx_description
1 polymer ?
#
loop_
_entity_poly.entity_id
_entity_poly.type
_entity_poly.pdbx_seq_one_letter_code
_entity_poly.pdbx_strand_id
1 'polypeptide(L)'
;MSLKPKRLINTYEERMLEFLQTCIDDNYKIHTQVSLCQFCEINGFLDSELKRFFFSSNVDALITNQDYKPCLVIEFQSSYHDSLEARKRDTKKATLLTSAGIPFLYSRVKDFGLLQLYSHSEEVVFNLFTGEGRENARNLIRKYYTPSIFVNV
;
A
#
# COMPACT_ATOMS: atom_id res chain seq x y z
N MET A 1 -4.60 12.62 32.24
CA MET A 1 -4.77 12.27 30.81
C MET A 1 -5.14 10.78 30.75
N SER A 2 -6.34 10.42 30.29
CA SER A 2 -6.73 9.01 30.16
C SER A 2 -6.42 8.52 28.75
N LEU A 3 -5.52 7.56 28.61
CA LEU A 3 -5.28 6.87 27.35
C LEU A 3 -6.24 5.69 27.27
N LYS A 4 -6.86 5.48 26.10
CA LYS A 4 -7.71 4.31 25.82
C LYS A 4 -7.20 3.60 24.58
N PRO A 5 -7.19 2.26 24.56
CA PRO A 5 -6.88 1.52 23.35
C PRO A 5 -7.93 1.82 22.27
N LYS A 6 -7.50 1.83 21.02
CA LYS A 6 -8.35 1.90 19.83
C LYS A 6 -8.02 0.74 18.89
N ARG A 7 -8.92 0.43 17.95
CA ARG A 7 -8.61 -0.49 16.85
C ARG A 7 -7.42 0.05 16.05
N LEU A 8 -6.54 -0.85 15.62
CA LEU A 8 -5.39 -0.52 14.78
C LEU A 8 -5.84 -0.04 13.40
N ILE A 9 -6.87 -0.70 12.87
CA ILE A 9 -7.45 -0.47 11.55
C ILE A 9 -8.97 -0.24 11.66
N ASN A 10 -9.50 0.55 10.73
CA ASN A 10 -10.93 0.79 10.57
C ASN A 10 -11.59 -0.34 9.75
N THR A 11 -12.93 -0.32 9.64
CA THR A 11 -13.70 -1.37 8.95
C THR A 11 -13.41 -1.47 7.45
N TYR A 12 -13.05 -0.37 6.79
CA TYR A 12 -12.67 -0.40 5.39
C TYR A 12 -11.32 -1.09 5.20
N GLU A 13 -10.32 -0.71 6.00
CA GLU A 13 -8.99 -1.33 5.98
C GLU A 13 -9.06 -2.83 6.31
N GLU A 14 -9.91 -3.23 7.25
CA GLU A 14 -10.15 -4.64 7.59
C GLU A 14 -10.63 -5.45 6.39
N ARG A 15 -11.66 -4.96 5.66
CA ARG A 15 -12.16 -5.62 4.45
C ARG A 15 -11.10 -5.69 3.34
N MET A 16 -10.30 -4.64 3.20
CA MET A 16 -9.20 -4.63 2.25
C MET A 16 -8.17 -5.69 2.61
N LEU A 17 -7.81 -5.82 3.89
CA LEU A 17 -6.86 -6.82 4.35
C LEU A 17 -7.37 -8.24 4.17
N GLU A 18 -8.64 -8.50 4.49
CA GLU A 18 -9.27 -9.79 4.20
C GLU A 18 -9.20 -10.12 2.70
N PHE A 19 -9.47 -9.15 1.83
CA PHE A 19 -9.34 -9.34 0.39
C PHE A 19 -7.89 -9.64 -0.02
N LEU A 20 -6.91 -8.87 0.49
CA LEU A 20 -5.49 -9.07 0.21
C LEU A 20 -5.00 -10.45 0.66
N GLN A 21 -5.46 -10.94 1.80
CA GLN A 21 -5.16 -12.30 2.29
C GLN A 21 -5.61 -13.38 1.28
N THR A 22 -6.66 -13.13 0.50
CA THR A 22 -7.09 -14.06 -0.57
C THR A 22 -6.28 -13.94 -1.87
N CYS A 23 -5.49 -12.87 -2.03
CA CYS A 23 -4.73 -12.59 -3.24
C CYS A 23 -3.25 -12.99 -3.15
N ILE A 24 -2.75 -13.13 -1.93
CA ILE A 24 -1.34 -13.32 -1.62
C ILE A 24 -1.07 -14.79 -1.30
N ASP A 25 0.06 -15.30 -1.78
CA ASP A 25 0.47 -16.68 -1.54
C ASP A 25 1.06 -16.85 -0.12
N ASP A 26 0.99 -18.06 0.43
CA ASP A 26 1.41 -18.39 1.81
C ASP A 26 2.89 -18.05 2.14
N ASN A 27 3.70 -17.83 1.11
CA ASN A 27 5.11 -17.43 1.25
C ASN A 27 5.30 -15.93 1.48
N TYR A 28 4.22 -15.16 1.60
CA TYR A 28 4.27 -13.73 1.84
C TYR A 28 3.45 -13.36 3.09
N LYS A 29 3.78 -12.22 3.68
CA LYS A 29 3.16 -11.71 4.92
C LYS A 29 2.66 -10.30 4.69
N ILE A 30 1.47 -9.99 5.21
CA ILE A 30 0.89 -8.64 5.23
C ILE A 30 1.10 -8.03 6.61
N HIS A 31 1.60 -6.80 6.64
CA HIS A 31 1.78 -5.99 7.84
C HIS A 31 1.00 -4.70 7.70
N THR A 32 0.29 -4.29 8.75
CA THR A 32 -0.57 -3.09 8.72
C THR A 32 0.06 -1.94 9.46
N GLN A 33 -0.17 -0.70 8.99
CA GLN A 33 0.21 0.51 9.72
C GLN A 33 1.72 0.59 10.02
N VAL A 34 2.55 0.11 9.10
CA VAL A 34 4.01 0.04 9.25
C VAL A 34 4.63 1.40 8.94
N SER A 35 5.55 1.88 9.79
CA SER A 35 6.24 3.14 9.53
C SER A 35 7.26 2.99 8.40
N LEU A 36 7.39 3.99 7.51
CA LEU A 36 8.36 3.95 6.41
C LEU A 36 9.79 3.69 6.93
N CYS A 37 10.16 4.27 8.05
CA CYS A 37 11.50 4.12 8.64
C CYS A 37 11.78 2.72 9.22
N GLN A 38 10.77 1.84 9.30
CA GLN A 38 10.97 0.45 9.77
C GLN A 38 11.40 -0.50 8.65
N PHE A 39 11.20 -0.14 7.38
CA PHE A 39 11.51 -1.01 6.24
C PHE A 39 12.26 -0.31 5.10
N CYS A 40 12.55 0.98 5.23
CA CYS A 40 13.41 1.74 4.35
C CYS A 40 14.55 2.39 5.14
N GLU A 41 15.70 2.56 4.51
CA GLU A 41 16.86 3.27 5.07
C GLU A 41 17.20 4.49 4.22
N ILE A 42 17.66 5.57 4.86
CA ILE A 42 18.09 6.78 4.15
C ILE A 42 19.55 6.61 3.76
N ASN A 43 19.80 6.31 2.48
CA ASN A 43 21.13 6.26 1.89
C ASN A 43 21.38 7.51 1.03
N GLY A 44 21.66 8.64 1.68
CA GLY A 44 21.99 9.90 0.99
C GLY A 44 21.31 11.13 1.58
N PHE A 45 21.26 12.20 0.79
CA PHE A 45 20.60 13.45 1.18
C PHE A 45 19.10 13.39 0.89
N LEU A 46 18.29 13.69 1.91
CA LEU A 46 16.88 14.05 1.79
C LEU A 46 16.72 15.45 2.35
N ASP A 47 15.89 16.28 1.70
CA ASP A 47 15.54 17.57 2.26
C ASP A 47 14.83 17.42 3.62
N SER A 48 14.82 18.49 4.41
CA SER A 48 14.31 18.46 5.78
C SER A 48 12.83 18.09 5.87
N GLU A 49 12.04 18.43 4.86
CA GLU A 49 10.61 18.14 4.82
C GLU A 49 10.37 16.65 4.53
N LEU A 50 11.02 16.09 3.50
CA LEU A 50 10.95 14.65 3.19
C LEU A 50 11.54 13.80 4.32
N LYS A 51 12.63 14.23 4.93
CA LYS A 51 13.22 13.53 6.08
C LYS A 51 12.25 13.49 7.26
N ARG A 52 11.59 14.59 7.58
CA ARG A 52 10.55 14.62 8.64
C ARG A 52 9.36 13.72 8.27
N PHE A 53 8.94 13.76 7.02
CA PHE A 53 7.84 12.92 6.54
C PHE A 53 8.20 11.44 6.66
N PHE A 54 9.39 11.02 6.24
CA PHE A 54 9.90 9.66 6.34
C PHE A 54 9.80 9.07 7.75
N PHE A 55 10.16 9.83 8.79
CA PHE A 55 10.08 9.36 10.18
C PHE A 55 8.68 9.42 10.80
N SER A 56 7.70 10.06 10.15
CA SER A 56 6.36 10.29 10.71
C SER A 56 5.23 9.66 9.90
N SER A 57 5.53 9.07 8.74
CA SER A 57 4.54 8.46 7.87
C SER A 57 4.51 6.94 8.00
N ASN A 58 3.31 6.40 7.93
CA ASN A 58 3.05 4.96 7.85
C ASN A 58 2.44 4.62 6.50
N VAL A 59 2.60 3.37 6.09
CA VAL A 59 1.86 2.74 5.00
C VAL A 59 0.73 1.90 5.56
N ASP A 60 -0.38 1.80 4.82
CA ASP A 60 -1.57 1.10 5.31
C ASP A 60 -1.36 -0.42 5.32
N ALA A 61 -0.84 -0.96 4.22
CA ALA A 61 -0.44 -2.36 4.11
C ALA A 61 0.94 -2.51 3.44
N LEU A 62 1.82 -3.29 4.07
CA LEU A 62 3.11 -3.71 3.54
C LEU A 62 3.10 -5.23 3.35
N ILE A 63 3.42 -5.66 2.13
CA ILE A 63 3.62 -7.08 1.80
C ILE A 63 5.11 -7.37 1.80
N THR A 64 5.49 -8.44 2.47
CA THR A 64 6.88 -8.92 2.55
C THR A 64 6.96 -10.39 2.16
N ASN A 65 8.14 -10.85 1.74
CA ASN A 65 8.42 -12.27 1.58
C ASN A 65 8.66 -12.96 2.96
N GLN A 66 9.00 -14.25 2.95
CA GLN A 66 9.29 -15.00 4.17
C GLN A 66 10.43 -14.41 5.02
N ASP A 67 11.41 -13.78 4.37
CA ASP A 67 12.58 -13.12 4.97
C ASP A 67 12.30 -11.67 5.42
N TYR A 68 11.03 -11.24 5.42
CA TYR A 68 10.61 -9.87 5.78
C TYR A 68 11.16 -8.78 4.85
N LYS A 69 11.61 -9.11 3.64
CA LYS A 69 11.99 -8.10 2.64
C LYS A 69 10.73 -7.46 2.06
N PRO A 70 10.67 -6.12 1.94
CA PRO A 70 9.51 -5.43 1.40
C PRO A 70 9.33 -5.76 -0.09
N CYS A 71 8.11 -6.16 -0.46
CA CYS A 71 7.77 -6.57 -1.81
C CYS A 71 6.75 -5.63 -2.47
N LEU A 72 5.76 -5.14 -1.72
CA LEU A 72 4.70 -4.27 -2.25
C LEU A 72 4.07 -3.46 -1.11
N VAL A 73 3.82 -2.18 -1.35
CA VAL A 73 2.98 -1.32 -0.50
C VAL A 73 1.59 -1.16 -1.11
N ILE A 74 0.55 -1.18 -0.29
CA ILE A 74 -0.82 -0.86 -0.72
C ILE A 74 -1.37 0.25 0.18
N GLU A 75 -1.81 1.34 -0.44
CA GLU A 75 -2.34 2.53 0.21
C GLU A 75 -3.86 2.59 0.05
N PHE A 76 -4.57 2.62 1.18
CA PHE A 76 -6.02 2.55 1.25
C PHE A 76 -6.62 3.97 1.20
N GLN A 77 -6.94 4.40 -0.01
CA GLN A 77 -7.44 5.73 -0.31
C GLN A 77 -8.94 5.85 -0.02
N SER A 78 -9.30 6.91 0.71
CA SER A 78 -10.68 7.34 0.97
C SER A 78 -10.95 8.74 0.40
N SER A 79 -12.17 9.24 0.50
CA SER A 79 -12.52 10.61 0.07
C SER A 79 -11.70 11.71 0.77
N TYR A 80 -11.12 11.44 1.94
CA TYR A 80 -10.20 12.37 2.61
C TYR A 80 -8.94 12.69 1.78
N HIS A 81 -8.59 11.83 0.82
CA HIS A 81 -7.43 12.02 -0.06
C HIS A 81 -7.69 12.98 -1.22
N ASP A 82 -8.92 13.48 -1.38
CA ASP A 82 -9.23 14.46 -2.42
C ASP A 82 -8.70 15.87 -2.09
N SER A 83 -8.30 16.10 -0.85
CA SER A 83 -7.69 17.38 -0.43
C SER A 83 -6.28 17.57 -1.00
N LEU A 84 -5.90 18.82 -1.27
CA LEU A 84 -4.57 19.18 -1.75
C LEU A 84 -3.45 18.70 -0.81
N GLU A 85 -3.67 18.77 0.51
CA GLU A 85 -2.68 18.35 1.50
C GLU A 85 -2.51 16.84 1.55
N ALA A 86 -3.58 16.06 1.40
CA ALA A 86 -3.48 14.62 1.30
C ALA A 86 -2.75 14.20 0.01
N ARG A 87 -3.05 14.84 -1.12
CA ARG A 87 -2.32 14.62 -2.38
C ARG A 87 -0.83 14.91 -2.23
N LYS A 88 -0.44 16.01 -1.59
CA LYS A 88 0.98 16.32 -1.32
C LYS A 88 1.65 15.24 -0.47
N ARG A 89 0.96 14.70 0.54
CA ARG A 89 1.48 13.59 1.37
C ARG A 89 1.65 12.32 0.53
N ASP A 90 0.67 11.99 -0.31
CA ASP A 90 0.73 10.83 -1.20
C ASP A 90 1.87 10.97 -2.21
N THR A 91 2.09 12.17 -2.76
CA THR A 91 3.25 12.46 -3.60
C THR A 91 4.57 12.24 -2.87
N LYS A 92 4.73 12.75 -1.64
CA LYS A 92 5.96 12.55 -0.85
C LYS A 92 6.21 11.07 -0.59
N LYS A 93 5.17 10.32 -0.24
CA LYS A 93 5.26 8.88 0.00
C LYS A 93 5.64 8.13 -1.27
N ALA A 94 4.99 8.44 -2.40
CA ALA A 94 5.32 7.87 -3.70
C ALA A 94 6.78 8.12 -4.09
N THR A 95 7.29 9.34 -3.88
CA THR A 95 8.70 9.68 -4.12
C THR A 95 9.64 8.80 -3.28
N LEU A 96 9.36 8.63 -1.99
CA LEU A 96 10.18 7.81 -1.09
C LEU A 96 10.16 6.33 -1.48
N LEU A 97 8.98 5.77 -1.77
CA LEU A 97 8.84 4.36 -2.17
C LEU A 97 9.50 4.07 -3.52
N THR A 98 9.34 4.99 -4.48
CA THR A 98 10.01 4.90 -5.80
C THR A 98 11.52 4.92 -5.64
N SER A 99 12.05 5.83 -4.80
CA SER A 99 13.48 5.91 -4.50
C SER A 99 14.02 4.64 -3.83
N ALA A 100 13.21 3.99 -2.99
CA ALA A 100 13.54 2.72 -2.36
C ALA A 100 13.40 1.50 -3.29
N GLY A 101 12.92 1.68 -4.53
CA GLY A 101 12.64 0.58 -5.45
C GLY A 101 11.48 -0.33 -5.00
N ILE A 102 10.62 0.16 -4.11
CA ILE A 102 9.49 -0.62 -3.58
C ILE A 102 8.25 -0.26 -4.40
N PRO A 103 7.62 -1.23 -5.09
CA PRO A 103 6.42 -0.98 -5.85
C PRO A 103 5.25 -0.68 -4.90
N PHE A 104 4.29 0.12 -5.37
CA PHE A 104 3.11 0.46 -4.60
C PHE A 104 1.85 0.54 -5.47
N LEU A 105 0.72 0.20 -4.86
CA LEU A 105 -0.62 0.33 -5.42
C LEU A 105 -1.49 1.18 -4.50
N TYR A 106 -2.50 1.81 -5.08
CA TYR A 106 -3.56 2.47 -4.36
C TYR A 106 -4.84 1.64 -4.46
N SER A 107 -5.60 1.59 -3.37
CA SER A 107 -6.94 1.00 -3.38
C SER A 107 -7.96 2.06 -3.00
N ARG A 108 -9.06 2.16 -3.77
CA ARG A 108 -10.15 3.08 -3.47
C ARG A 108 -11.48 2.42 -3.73
N VAL A 109 -12.35 2.37 -2.74
CA VAL A 109 -13.75 2.01 -2.98
C VAL A 109 -14.46 3.23 -3.56
N LYS A 110 -14.94 3.08 -4.79
CA LYS A 110 -15.86 3.99 -5.47
C LYS A 110 -17.28 3.43 -5.41
N ASP A 111 -18.23 4.27 -5.81
CA ASP A 111 -19.64 4.00 -6.11
C ASP A 111 -20.10 2.56 -5.88
N PHE A 112 -21.03 2.36 -4.95
CA PHE A 112 -21.71 1.07 -4.74
C PHE A 112 -20.76 -0.14 -4.69
N GLY A 113 -19.65 -0.04 -3.93
CA GLY A 113 -18.78 -1.19 -3.63
C GLY A 113 -17.85 -1.60 -4.78
N LEU A 114 -17.58 -0.71 -5.74
CA LEU A 114 -16.55 -0.94 -6.74
C LEU A 114 -15.18 -0.61 -6.16
N LEU A 115 -14.37 -1.64 -5.89
CA LEU A 115 -12.98 -1.47 -5.50
C LEU A 115 -12.13 -1.19 -6.74
N GLN A 116 -11.53 -0.01 -6.79
CA GLN A 116 -10.43 0.27 -7.71
C GLN A 116 -9.09 -0.07 -7.07
N LEU A 117 -8.24 -0.76 -7.82
CA LEU A 117 -6.83 -0.94 -7.54
C LEU A 117 -6.03 -0.34 -8.70
N TYR A 118 -5.11 0.56 -8.40
CA TYR A 118 -4.39 1.28 -9.45
C TYR A 118 -2.96 1.62 -9.07
N SER A 119 -2.12 1.70 -10.10
CA SER A 119 -0.79 2.28 -10.09
C SER A 119 -0.77 3.54 -10.94
N HIS A 120 0.40 4.03 -11.32
CA HIS A 120 0.51 5.13 -12.28
C HIS A 120 0.12 4.71 -13.72
N SER A 121 0.22 3.42 -14.06
CA SER A 121 0.09 2.92 -15.43
C SER A 121 -1.01 1.88 -15.63
N GLU A 122 -1.53 1.31 -14.55
CA GLU A 122 -2.49 0.20 -14.60
C GLU A 122 -3.63 0.46 -13.61
N GLU A 123 -4.83 0.04 -13.99
CA GLU A 123 -6.02 0.14 -13.16
C GLU A 123 -6.89 -1.11 -13.38
N VAL A 124 -7.42 -1.65 -12.28
CA VAL A 124 -8.42 -2.71 -12.29
C VAL A 124 -9.58 -2.31 -11.38
N VAL A 125 -10.80 -2.59 -11.84
CA VAL A 125 -12.02 -2.48 -11.05
C VAL A 125 -12.49 -3.88 -10.66
N PHE A 126 -12.80 -4.04 -9.38
CA PHE A 126 -13.36 -5.24 -8.79
C PHE A 126 -14.69 -4.89 -8.11
N ASN A 127 -15.76 -5.61 -8.45
CA ASN A 127 -17.05 -5.46 -7.79
C ASN A 127 -17.11 -6.32 -6.53
N LEU A 128 -17.13 -5.67 -5.35
CA LEU A 128 -17.16 -6.34 -4.05
C LEU A 128 -18.41 -7.20 -3.83
N PHE A 129 -19.49 -6.96 -4.57
CA PHE A 129 -20.75 -7.68 -4.44
C PHE A 129 -20.88 -8.86 -5.39
N THR A 130 -20.51 -8.68 -6.66
CA THR A 130 -20.69 -9.73 -7.70
C THR A 130 -19.49 -10.64 -7.85
N GLY A 131 -18.31 -10.25 -7.36
CA GLY A 131 -17.08 -10.99 -7.62
C GLY A 131 -16.40 -10.61 -8.94
N GLU A 132 -17.05 -9.80 -9.78
CA GLU A 132 -16.56 -9.47 -11.12
C GLU A 132 -15.25 -8.67 -11.06
N GLY A 133 -14.25 -9.08 -11.84
CA GLY A 133 -12.92 -8.45 -11.85
C GLY A 133 -11.98 -8.91 -10.73
N ARG A 134 -12.42 -9.83 -9.85
CA ARG A 134 -11.60 -10.35 -8.73
C ARG A 134 -10.27 -10.95 -9.20
N GLU A 135 -10.30 -11.76 -10.25
CA GLU A 135 -9.08 -12.41 -10.75
C GLU A 135 -8.12 -11.40 -11.39
N ASN A 136 -8.65 -10.37 -12.06
CA ASN A 136 -7.83 -9.27 -12.58
C ASN A 136 -7.14 -8.50 -11.45
N ALA A 137 -7.88 -8.24 -10.36
CA ALA A 137 -7.33 -7.57 -9.18
C ALA A 137 -6.24 -8.40 -8.50
N ARG A 138 -6.48 -9.71 -8.36
CA ARG A 138 -5.48 -10.66 -7.86
C ARG A 138 -4.24 -10.71 -8.73
N ASN A 139 -4.40 -10.78 -10.04
CA ASN A 139 -3.30 -10.81 -11.01
C ASN A 139 -2.47 -9.53 -10.96
N LEU A 140 -3.13 -8.36 -10.83
CA LEU A 140 -2.44 -7.09 -10.64
C LEU A 140 -1.61 -7.08 -9.35
N ILE A 141 -2.20 -7.47 -8.22
CA ILE A 141 -1.48 -7.52 -6.93
C ILE A 141 -0.29 -8.48 -7.03
N ARG A 142 -0.50 -9.68 -7.58
CA ARG A 142 0.56 -10.70 -7.77
C ARG A 142 1.69 -10.22 -8.66
N LYS A 143 1.37 -9.52 -9.76
CA LYS A 143 2.37 -8.91 -10.65
C LYS A 143 3.30 -7.97 -9.88
N TYR A 144 2.77 -7.23 -8.90
CA TYR A 144 3.52 -6.21 -8.17
C TYR A 144 4.30 -6.74 -6.96
N TYR A 145 3.78 -7.73 -6.22
CA TYR A 145 4.53 -8.28 -5.07
C TYR A 145 5.53 -9.38 -5.45
N THR A 146 5.34 -10.04 -6.59
CA THR A 146 6.28 -11.05 -7.05
C THR A 146 7.49 -10.33 -7.64
N PRO A 147 8.71 -10.58 -7.15
CA PRO A 147 9.90 -9.99 -7.75
C PRO A 147 9.90 -10.31 -9.25
N SER A 148 9.97 -9.27 -10.09
CA SER A 148 10.35 -9.50 -11.48
C SER A 148 11.74 -10.12 -11.42
N ILE A 149 11.87 -11.37 -11.90
CA ILE A 149 13.14 -12.12 -11.94
C ILE A 149 14.23 -11.39 -12.75
N PHE A 150 13.92 -10.25 -13.35
CA PHE A 150 14.79 -9.44 -14.20
C PHE A 150 15.13 -8.09 -13.58
N VAL A 151 15.92 -8.05 -12.51
CA VAL A 151 16.87 -6.94 -12.30
C VAL A 151 18.11 -7.49 -11.60
N ASN A 152 19.02 -8.05 -12.39
CA ASN A 152 20.45 -8.14 -12.13
C ASN A 152 21.12 -8.59 -13.44
N VAL A 153 21.39 -7.62 -14.31
CA VAL A 153 22.46 -7.69 -15.32
C VAL A 153 23.35 -6.49 -15.07
#